data_AF-A0A7U9MYI6-F1
#
_entry.id   AF-A0A7U9MYI6-F1
#
_cell.length_a   1.000
_cell.length_b   1.000
_cell.length_c   1.000
_cell.angle_alpha   90.00
_cell.angle_beta   90.00
_cell.angle_gamma   90.00
#
_symmetry.space_group_name_H-M   'P 1'
#
loop_
_entity.id
_entity.type
_entity.pdbx_description
1 polymer ?
#
loop_
_entity_poly.entity_id
_entity_poly.type
_entity_poly.pdbx_seq_one_letter_code
_entity_poly.pdbx_strand_id
1 'polypeptide(L)'
;MGEDGRCFPRKDTQAYRLLELVAVCGEFPAELVYRLAGSTSYKGTVTWLLKKERLLRVYYRDKLRGYRLGRRSKEMLLSDNPERFSFYLTGNVDTSLLKSEVTRRIRLHRIAEVYVAMLNAGVTIFRDEKPKVFAPGGDQDRGLEGAAFYSSREVKETGIEAVKIKGSRMAGVLLSPDGVFLTYNSGPYMAKWDYRAEQRAKAWMQVTLCNGNAGLGYAPEDVCGLLFGDSLEPFCQILSGADSGARCFFLLDGSYGHFYYLTNEHKGEVMLRLLCDRDRREELDRILSQGLCAGNPNGTIENDALDGNGDPVLFGYLLDIPRIHRFCSALQLQERHGTLICFDFQREVLEHCYGGLVAFEAISFEKFERRFYPEI
;
A
#
# COMPACT_ATOMS: atom_id res chain seq x y z
N MET A 1 16.00 41.44 -22.96
CA MET A 1 16.13 40.04 -23.42
C MET A 1 16.71 39.25 -22.25
N GLY A 2 16.06 38.24 -21.66
CA GLY A 2 14.97 37.40 -22.15
C GLY A 2 13.72 37.35 -21.27
N GLU A 3 12.62 37.04 -21.93
CA GLU A 3 11.27 36.84 -21.41
C GLU A 3 11.15 35.48 -20.72
N ASP A 4 10.77 35.42 -19.45
CA ASP A 4 9.62 34.63 -18.99
C ASP A 4 9.31 34.95 -17.51
N GLY A 5 8.58 36.04 -17.26
CA GLY A 5 8.11 36.46 -15.94
C GLY A 5 7.02 35.55 -15.32
N ARG A 6 7.05 34.24 -15.61
CA ARG A 6 6.10 33.25 -15.09
C ARG A 6 6.71 32.58 -13.85
N CYS A 7 6.15 32.88 -12.69
CA CYS A 7 6.57 32.35 -11.40
C CYS A 7 6.34 30.84 -11.33
N PHE A 8 7.38 30.07 -11.01
CA PHE A 8 7.23 28.66 -10.65
C PHE A 8 6.62 28.54 -9.24
N PRO A 9 5.91 27.44 -8.93
CA PRO A 9 5.43 27.18 -7.58
C PRO A 9 6.60 27.11 -6.58
N ARG A 10 6.39 27.65 -5.37
CA ARG A 10 7.35 27.49 -4.26
C ARG A 10 7.29 26.06 -3.72
N LYS A 11 8.41 25.56 -3.18
CA LYS A 11 8.59 24.13 -2.80
C LYS A 11 7.60 23.65 -1.73
N ASP A 12 7.21 24.54 -0.84
CA ASP A 12 6.25 24.31 0.26
C ASP A 12 4.78 24.32 -0.18
N THR A 13 4.51 24.49 -1.48
CA THR A 13 3.14 24.59 -1.99
C THR A 13 2.61 23.25 -2.51
N GLN A 14 1.29 23.06 -2.38
CA GLN A 14 0.58 21.93 -3.01
C GLN A 14 0.79 21.87 -4.53
N ALA A 15 0.98 23.02 -5.17
CA ALA A 15 1.29 23.08 -6.60
C ALA A 15 2.63 22.42 -6.92
N TYR A 16 3.68 22.69 -6.12
CA TYR A 16 4.96 22.00 -6.26
C TYR A 16 4.81 20.51 -5.94
N ARG A 17 4.15 20.16 -4.83
CA ARG A 17 3.93 18.77 -4.42
C ARG A 17 3.26 17.92 -5.50
N LEU A 18 2.26 18.49 -6.19
CA LEU A 18 1.61 17.82 -7.32
C LEU A 18 2.59 17.56 -8.47
N LEU A 19 3.49 18.50 -8.79
CA LEU A 19 4.53 18.29 -9.80
C LEU A 19 5.50 17.19 -9.39
N GLU A 20 5.88 17.11 -8.10
CA GLU A 20 6.74 16.04 -7.60
C GLU A 20 6.08 14.66 -7.74
N LEU A 21 4.81 14.55 -7.36
CA LEU A 21 4.04 13.31 -7.50
C LEU A 21 3.91 12.89 -8.96
N VAL A 22 3.64 13.84 -9.87
CA VAL A 22 3.58 13.56 -11.31
C VAL A 22 4.95 13.13 -11.85
N ALA A 23 6.06 13.66 -11.30
CA ALA A 23 7.40 13.24 -11.69
C ALA A 23 7.67 11.77 -11.36
N VAL A 24 7.41 11.36 -10.10
CA VAL A 24 7.72 10.01 -9.64
C VAL A 24 6.74 8.96 -10.17
N CYS A 25 5.49 9.34 -10.41
CA CYS A 25 4.47 8.45 -10.98
C CYS A 25 4.52 8.37 -12.52
N GLY A 26 5.09 9.37 -13.19
CA GLY A 26 5.13 9.50 -14.66
C GLY A 26 3.80 9.93 -15.29
N GLU A 27 2.68 9.39 -14.80
CA GLU A 27 1.33 9.85 -15.08
C GLU A 27 0.48 9.78 -13.81
N PHE A 28 -0.08 10.92 -13.41
CA PHE A 28 -0.86 11.04 -12.17
C PHE A 28 -2.36 11.13 -12.49
N PRO A 29 -3.22 10.23 -11.99
CA PRO A 29 -4.65 10.28 -12.26
C PRO A 29 -5.28 11.57 -11.73
N ALA A 30 -6.19 12.16 -12.51
CA ALA A 30 -6.73 13.48 -12.19
C ALA A 30 -7.61 13.48 -10.93
N GLU A 31 -8.30 12.38 -10.67
CA GLU A 31 -9.13 12.12 -9.51
C GLU A 31 -8.33 12.07 -8.20
N LEU A 32 -7.07 11.60 -8.24
CA LEU A 32 -6.23 11.51 -7.04
C LEU A 32 -5.82 12.88 -6.49
N VAL A 33 -5.93 13.96 -7.27
CA VAL A 33 -5.63 15.31 -6.77
C VAL A 33 -6.52 15.66 -5.57
N TYR A 34 -7.74 15.13 -5.53
CA TYR A 34 -8.68 15.39 -4.44
C TYR A 34 -8.33 14.67 -3.15
N ARG A 35 -7.46 13.64 -3.20
CA ARG A 35 -6.92 12.93 -2.02
C ARG A 35 -5.70 13.60 -1.39
N LEU A 36 -5.10 14.59 -2.06
CA LEU A 36 -3.99 15.35 -1.47
C LEU A 36 -4.51 16.30 -0.38
N ALA A 37 -3.64 16.84 0.48
CA ALA A 37 -4.08 17.79 1.50
C ALA A 37 -4.64 19.11 0.91
N GLY A 38 -5.55 19.76 1.63
CA GLY A 38 -6.13 21.07 1.28
C GLY A 38 -7.55 21.02 0.68
N SER A 39 -8.19 22.19 0.55
CA SER A 39 -9.58 22.29 0.10
C SER A 39 -9.77 21.97 -1.39
N THR A 40 -10.94 21.43 -1.76
CA THR A 40 -11.29 21.11 -3.15
C THR A 40 -11.20 22.31 -4.09
N SER A 41 -11.66 23.49 -3.64
CA SER A 41 -11.58 24.73 -4.41
C SER A 41 -10.12 25.11 -4.69
N TYR A 42 -9.25 25.02 -3.69
CA TYR A 42 -7.83 25.32 -3.83
C TYR A 42 -7.15 24.36 -4.82
N LYS A 43 -7.43 23.06 -4.72
CA LYS A 43 -6.93 22.04 -5.65
C LYS A 43 -7.37 22.30 -7.10
N GLY A 44 -8.62 22.72 -7.31
CA GLY A 44 -9.13 23.12 -8.62
C GLY A 44 -8.34 24.30 -9.22
N THR A 45 -8.10 25.34 -8.41
CA THR A 45 -7.30 26.51 -8.81
C THR A 45 -5.85 26.13 -9.12
N VAL A 46 -5.21 25.33 -8.26
CA VAL A 46 -3.84 24.86 -8.44
C VAL A 46 -3.69 24.10 -9.75
N THR A 47 -4.55 23.11 -10.00
CA THR A 47 -4.48 22.34 -11.25
C THR A 47 -4.72 23.22 -12.48
N TRP A 48 -5.69 24.14 -12.40
CA TRP A 48 -5.95 25.09 -13.49
C TRP A 48 -4.73 25.96 -13.81
N LEU A 49 -4.09 26.53 -12.80
CA LEU A 49 -2.92 27.39 -12.96
C LEU A 49 -1.74 26.63 -13.57
N LEU A 50 -1.43 25.43 -13.06
CA LEU A 50 -0.36 24.59 -13.58
C LEU A 50 -0.58 24.19 -15.05
N LYS A 51 -1.84 23.96 -15.45
CA LYS A 51 -2.20 23.69 -16.86
C LYS A 51 -2.04 24.95 -17.72
N LYS A 52 -2.52 26.11 -17.24
CA LYS A 52 -2.40 27.40 -17.94
C LYS A 52 -0.94 27.76 -18.21
N GLU A 53 -0.07 27.52 -17.23
CA GLU A 53 1.38 27.76 -17.36
C GLU A 53 2.13 26.62 -18.08
N ARG A 54 1.40 25.63 -18.62
CA ARG A 54 1.96 24.47 -19.34
C ARG A 54 2.96 23.64 -18.51
N LEU A 55 2.92 23.75 -17.19
CA LEU A 55 3.69 22.94 -16.24
C LEU A 55 3.05 21.55 -16.08
N LEU A 56 1.73 21.45 -16.22
CA LEU A 56 1.00 20.20 -16.36
C LEU A 56 0.35 20.09 -17.73
N ARG A 57 0.34 18.88 -18.28
CA ARG A 57 -0.38 18.50 -19.49
C ARG A 57 -1.45 17.46 -19.13
N VAL A 58 -2.65 17.64 -19.67
CA VAL A 58 -3.73 16.66 -19.54
C VAL A 58 -3.59 15.63 -20.65
N TYR A 59 -3.64 14.36 -20.28
CA TYR A 59 -3.74 13.26 -21.22
C TYR A 59 -5.03 12.49 -20.94
N TYR A 60 -5.96 12.55 -21.89
CA TYR A 60 -7.25 11.88 -21.81
C TYR A 60 -7.44 10.97 -23.01
N ARG A 61 -7.47 9.66 -22.75
CA ARG A 61 -7.66 8.61 -23.75
C ARG A 61 -8.13 7.34 -23.01
N ASP A 62 -8.96 6.52 -23.65
CA ASP A 62 -9.46 5.24 -23.10
C ASP A 62 -10.15 5.40 -21.75
N LYS A 63 -10.87 6.52 -21.55
CA LYS A 63 -11.51 6.95 -20.29
C LYS A 63 -10.53 7.18 -19.12
N LEU A 64 -9.22 7.12 -19.35
CA LEU A 64 -8.20 7.44 -18.36
C LEU A 64 -7.78 8.90 -18.50
N ARG A 65 -8.01 9.70 -17.46
CA ARG A 65 -7.58 11.10 -17.37
C ARG A 65 -6.39 11.22 -16.43
N GLY A 66 -5.22 11.54 -16.98
CA GLY A 66 -4.01 11.74 -16.19
C GLY A 66 -3.32 13.07 -16.48
N TYR A 67 -2.52 13.52 -15.51
CA TYR A 67 -1.60 14.62 -15.63
C TYR A 67 -0.19 14.11 -15.90
N ARG A 68 0.53 14.83 -16.76
CA ARG A 68 1.95 14.61 -17.04
C ARG A 68 2.69 15.93 -16.97
N LEU A 69 3.98 15.87 -16.64
CA LEU A 69 4.81 17.08 -16.63
C LEU A 69 4.99 17.66 -18.04
N GLY A 70 4.85 18.97 -18.14
CA GLY A 70 5.34 19.74 -19.27
C GLY A 70 6.87 19.75 -19.32
N ARG A 71 7.44 20.14 -20.46
CA ARG A 71 8.90 20.22 -20.64
C ARG A 71 9.55 21.14 -19.60
N ARG A 72 8.97 22.32 -19.39
CA ARG A 72 9.49 23.35 -18.48
C ARG A 72 9.49 22.90 -17.01
N SER A 73 8.46 22.17 -16.56
CA SER A 73 8.43 21.62 -15.20
C SER A 73 9.43 20.48 -15.02
N LYS A 74 9.65 19.63 -16.03
CA LYS A 74 10.72 18.61 -15.99
C LYS A 74 12.10 19.24 -15.81
N GLU A 75 12.42 20.24 -16.64
CA GLU A 75 13.71 20.96 -16.59
C GLU A 75 13.90 21.66 -15.23
N MET A 76 12.85 22.29 -14.71
CA MET A 76 12.88 22.95 -13.40
C MET A 76 13.11 21.96 -12.25
N LEU A 77 12.35 20.87 -12.18
CA LEU A 77 12.50 19.86 -11.12
C LEU A 77 13.92 19.26 -11.14
N LEU A 78 14.44 18.93 -12.32
CA LEU A 78 15.82 18.41 -12.48
C LEU A 78 16.88 19.41 -12.04
N SER A 79 16.67 20.71 -12.28
CA SER A 79 17.58 21.75 -11.79
C SER A 79 17.46 21.98 -10.29
N ASP A 80 16.28 21.77 -9.70
CA ASP A 80 16.01 22.09 -8.31
C ASP A 80 16.47 21.00 -7.34
N ASN A 81 16.19 19.73 -7.66
CA ASN A 81 16.60 18.58 -6.87
C ASN A 81 16.95 17.39 -7.81
N PRO A 82 18.17 17.38 -8.38
CA PRO A 82 18.58 16.31 -9.29
C PRO A 82 18.60 14.93 -8.61
N GLU A 83 18.91 14.85 -7.31
CA GLU A 83 18.94 13.59 -6.57
C GLU A 83 17.56 12.92 -6.53
N ARG A 84 16.50 13.71 -6.32
CA ARG A 84 15.11 13.22 -6.34
C ARG A 84 14.66 12.80 -7.73
N PHE A 85 14.92 13.63 -8.74
CA PHE A 85 14.20 13.54 -10.01
C PHE A 85 14.98 12.90 -11.16
N SER A 86 16.32 12.86 -11.12
CA SER A 86 17.13 12.30 -12.21
C SER A 86 16.71 10.88 -12.55
N PHE A 87 16.52 10.04 -11.53
CA PHE A 87 16.05 8.66 -11.68
C PHE A 87 14.73 8.57 -12.46
N TYR A 88 13.78 9.48 -12.23
CA TYR A 88 12.44 9.39 -12.85
C TYR A 88 12.31 10.15 -14.17
N LEU A 89 13.08 11.22 -14.38
CA LEU A 89 12.86 12.14 -15.50
C LEU A 89 13.93 12.05 -16.60
N THR A 90 15.07 11.40 -16.35
CA THR A 90 16.15 11.26 -17.34
C THR A 90 16.16 9.88 -17.99
N GLY A 91 16.73 9.80 -19.20
CA GLY A 91 16.83 8.56 -19.97
C GLY A 91 15.51 8.05 -20.56
N ASN A 92 15.56 6.84 -21.12
CA ASN A 92 14.45 6.18 -21.79
C ASN A 92 13.62 5.35 -20.79
N VAL A 93 13.00 6.03 -19.83
CA VAL A 93 12.39 5.40 -18.65
C VAL A 93 10.87 5.49 -18.69
N ASP A 94 10.17 4.54 -18.06
CA ASP A 94 8.71 4.41 -18.15
C ASP A 94 7.94 5.68 -17.73
N THR A 95 8.53 6.47 -16.83
CA THR A 95 7.99 7.73 -16.32
C THR A 95 8.33 8.95 -17.19
N SER A 96 9.33 8.87 -18.07
CA SER A 96 9.76 9.97 -18.94
C SER A 96 9.04 9.96 -20.29
N LEU A 97 8.73 8.77 -20.82
CA LEU A 97 8.08 8.57 -22.12
C LEU A 97 6.55 8.65 -22.07
N LEU A 98 5.97 9.14 -23.17
CA LEU A 98 4.53 9.00 -23.42
C LEU A 98 4.18 7.53 -23.65
N LYS A 99 3.33 6.97 -22.78
CA LYS A 99 2.77 5.63 -22.95
C LYS A 99 1.33 5.79 -23.43
N SER A 100 1.05 5.37 -24.66
CA SER A 100 -0.30 5.40 -25.23
C SER A 100 -1.09 4.11 -24.97
N GLU A 101 -0.40 3.00 -24.68
CA GLU A 101 -1.01 1.71 -24.39
C GLU A 101 -1.82 1.76 -23.08
N VAL A 102 -3.11 1.41 -23.18
CA VAL A 102 -4.06 1.46 -22.03
C VAL A 102 -3.58 0.63 -20.84
N THR A 103 -3.05 -0.58 -21.06
CA THR A 103 -2.58 -1.47 -19.99
C THR A 103 -1.40 -0.89 -19.21
N ARG A 104 -0.47 -0.21 -19.90
CA ARG A 104 0.66 0.48 -19.26
C ARG A 104 0.18 1.70 -18.47
N ARG A 105 -0.78 2.45 -18.99
CA ARG A 105 -1.34 3.61 -18.26
C ARG A 105 -2.12 3.20 -17.02
N ILE A 106 -2.92 2.14 -17.10
CA ILE A 106 -3.58 1.57 -15.92
C ILE A 106 -2.53 1.22 -14.85
N ARG A 107 -1.41 0.59 -15.23
CA ARG A 107 -0.33 0.31 -14.27
C ARG A 107 0.26 1.59 -13.64
N LEU A 108 0.47 2.65 -14.41
CA LEU A 108 0.94 3.94 -13.85
C LEU A 108 -0.08 4.53 -12.87
N HIS A 109 -1.37 4.47 -13.19
CA HIS A 109 -2.45 4.95 -12.33
C HIS A 109 -2.50 4.16 -11.01
N ARG A 110 -2.41 2.83 -11.07
CA ARG A 110 -2.36 1.97 -9.88
C ARG A 110 -1.13 2.20 -9.01
N ILE A 111 0.01 2.51 -9.63
CA ILE A 111 1.21 2.92 -8.88
C ILE A 111 0.96 4.29 -8.21
N ALA A 112 0.38 5.25 -8.92
CA ALA A 112 0.08 6.57 -8.36
C ALA A 112 -0.89 6.50 -7.17
N GLU A 113 -1.89 5.62 -7.23
CA GLU A 113 -2.80 5.33 -6.11
C GLU A 113 -2.02 4.83 -4.88
N VAL A 114 -1.09 3.90 -5.07
CA VAL A 114 -0.22 3.43 -3.97
C VAL A 114 0.64 4.57 -3.43
N TYR A 115 1.25 5.39 -4.30
CA TYR A 115 2.03 6.56 -3.85
C TYR A 115 1.21 7.53 -2.99
N VAL A 116 -0.05 7.79 -3.37
CA VAL A 116 -0.95 8.66 -2.60
C VAL A 116 -1.34 8.01 -1.27
N ALA A 117 -1.66 6.72 -1.27
CA ALA A 117 -1.98 6.00 -0.04
C ALA A 117 -0.80 6.02 0.95
N MET A 118 0.41 5.72 0.47
CA MET A 118 1.65 5.77 1.25
C MET A 118 1.89 7.18 1.80
N LEU A 119 1.78 8.20 0.94
CA LEU A 119 1.96 9.59 1.35
C LEU A 119 0.99 10.00 2.46
N ASN A 120 -0.30 9.70 2.29
CA ASN A 120 -1.34 10.06 3.24
C ASN A 120 -1.22 9.29 4.57
N ALA A 121 -0.63 8.09 4.54
CA ALA A 121 -0.29 7.33 5.74
C ALA A 121 1.00 7.80 6.42
N GLY A 122 1.67 8.84 5.91
CA GLY A 122 2.93 9.35 6.46
C GLY A 122 4.17 8.52 6.12
N VAL A 123 4.08 7.63 5.11
CA VAL A 123 5.20 6.83 4.63
C VAL A 123 6.09 7.68 3.73
N THR A 124 7.41 7.55 3.89
CA THR A 124 8.39 8.23 3.03
C THR A 124 8.37 7.65 1.61
N ILE A 125 8.07 8.49 0.61
CA ILE A 125 7.90 8.08 -0.79
C ILE A 125 8.98 8.60 -1.74
N PHE A 126 9.77 9.61 -1.36
CA PHE A 126 10.80 10.15 -2.24
C PHE A 126 12.14 9.49 -2.03
N ARG A 127 12.77 9.12 -3.15
CA ARG A 127 13.99 8.32 -3.18
C ARG A 127 15.14 8.93 -2.37
N ASP A 128 15.29 10.25 -2.43
CA ASP A 128 16.33 11.03 -1.73
C ASP A 128 16.10 11.12 -0.22
N GLU A 129 14.90 10.84 0.26
CA GLU A 129 14.52 10.86 1.68
C GLU A 129 14.61 9.47 2.33
N LYS A 130 14.88 8.41 1.56
CA LYS A 130 14.87 7.02 2.05
C LYS A 130 16.28 6.47 2.21
N PRO A 131 16.47 5.47 3.10
CA PRO A 131 17.68 4.65 3.09
C PRO A 131 17.88 3.96 1.73
N LYS A 132 19.12 3.82 1.29
CA LYS A 132 19.48 3.32 -0.05
C LYS A 132 19.49 1.78 -0.14
N VAL A 133 18.44 1.14 0.38
CA VAL A 133 18.33 -0.33 0.53
C VAL A 133 18.49 -1.08 -0.80
N PHE A 134 17.82 -0.62 -1.85
CA PHE A 134 17.84 -1.28 -3.18
C PHE A 134 18.80 -0.64 -4.18
N ALA A 135 19.63 0.31 -3.74
CA ALA A 135 20.60 0.96 -4.61
C ALA A 135 21.88 0.10 -4.77
N PRO A 136 22.55 0.14 -5.93
CA PRO A 136 23.85 -0.50 -6.10
C PRO A 136 24.88 0.04 -5.09
N GLY A 137 25.52 -0.85 -4.31
CA GLY A 137 26.47 -0.46 -3.26
C GLY A 137 25.80 0.23 -2.06
N GLY A 138 24.55 -0.13 -1.77
CA GLY A 138 23.69 0.50 -0.77
C GLY A 138 24.34 0.74 0.59
N ASP A 139 23.91 1.82 1.23
CA ASP A 139 24.29 2.20 2.58
C ASP A 139 23.49 1.34 3.56
N GLN A 140 24.11 0.24 4.02
CA GLN A 140 23.49 -0.74 4.91
C GLN A 140 23.60 -0.34 6.40
N ASP A 141 24.31 0.74 6.70
CA ASP A 141 24.57 1.18 8.08
C ASP A 141 23.45 2.10 8.63
N ARG A 142 22.51 2.54 7.79
CA ARG A 142 21.34 3.33 8.23
C ARG A 142 20.13 2.43 8.41
N GLY A 143 19.78 2.17 9.67
CA GLY A 143 18.49 1.60 10.03
C GLY A 143 17.32 2.46 9.53
N LEU A 144 16.13 1.87 9.49
CA LEU A 144 14.90 2.60 9.13
C LEU A 144 14.45 3.48 10.31
N GLU A 145 14.53 4.80 10.16
CA GLU A 145 13.96 5.75 11.13
C GLU A 145 12.42 5.75 11.12
N GLY A 146 11.82 5.26 10.03
CA GLY A 146 10.38 5.17 9.85
C GLY A 146 10.01 4.39 8.60
N ALA A 147 8.72 4.28 8.31
CA ALA A 147 8.23 3.53 7.17
C ALA A 147 8.60 4.21 5.83
N ALA A 148 9.09 3.41 4.86
CA ALA A 148 9.54 3.87 3.55
C ALA A 148 9.02 2.95 2.44
N PHE A 149 8.45 3.54 1.39
CA PHE A 149 7.96 2.80 0.23
C PHE A 149 8.93 2.88 -0.94
N TYR A 150 9.37 1.73 -1.46
CA TYR A 150 10.23 1.60 -2.63
C TYR A 150 9.40 1.09 -3.80
N SER A 151 9.27 1.88 -4.86
CA SER A 151 8.55 1.43 -6.03
C SER A 151 9.20 0.20 -6.66
N SER A 152 8.41 -0.60 -7.38
CA SER A 152 8.91 -1.75 -8.13
C SER A 152 10.01 -1.41 -9.13
N ARG A 153 10.18 -0.12 -9.45
CA ARG A 153 11.29 0.38 -10.26
C ARG A 153 12.56 0.56 -9.44
N GLU A 154 12.48 1.18 -8.27
CA GLU A 154 13.60 1.29 -7.31
C GLU A 154 14.09 -0.10 -6.91
N VAL A 155 13.17 -1.01 -6.59
CA VAL A 155 13.48 -2.40 -6.23
C VAL A 155 14.23 -3.15 -7.35
N LYS A 156 13.96 -2.83 -8.62
CA LYS A 156 14.61 -3.47 -9.78
C LYS A 156 15.98 -2.89 -10.11
N GLU A 157 16.41 -1.84 -9.41
CA GLU A 157 17.70 -1.19 -9.68
C GLU A 157 18.90 -1.98 -9.17
N THR A 158 18.68 -2.92 -8.26
CA THR A 158 19.68 -3.87 -7.71
C THR A 158 20.38 -4.77 -8.76
N GLY A 159 20.14 -4.53 -10.06
CA GLY A 159 20.90 -5.10 -11.17
C GLY A 159 20.35 -6.43 -11.69
N ILE A 160 21.26 -7.34 -12.10
CA ILE A 160 20.95 -8.61 -12.78
C ILE A 160 20.01 -9.50 -11.93
N GLU A 161 20.02 -9.35 -10.61
CA GLU A 161 19.13 -10.09 -9.71
C GLU A 161 17.66 -9.70 -9.84
N ALA A 162 17.36 -8.49 -10.30
CA ALA A 162 15.99 -8.03 -10.56
C ALA A 162 15.29 -8.80 -11.69
N VAL A 163 16.03 -9.59 -12.49
CA VAL A 163 15.43 -10.53 -13.45
C VAL A 163 14.58 -11.59 -12.73
N LYS A 164 14.90 -11.92 -11.47
CA LYS A 164 14.17 -12.91 -10.66
C LYS A 164 12.72 -12.50 -10.37
N ILE A 165 12.45 -11.20 -10.31
CA ILE A 165 11.11 -10.63 -10.07
C ILE A 165 10.39 -10.20 -11.35
N LYS A 166 10.92 -10.58 -12.52
CA LYS A 166 10.27 -10.31 -13.81
C LYS A 166 8.95 -11.08 -13.90
N GLY A 167 7.87 -10.34 -14.17
CA GLY A 167 6.51 -10.86 -14.26
C GLY A 167 5.64 -10.55 -13.04
N SER A 168 6.25 -10.21 -11.89
CA SER A 168 5.48 -9.80 -10.71
C SER A 168 4.69 -8.50 -10.98
N ARG A 169 3.45 -8.47 -10.48
CA ARG A 169 2.55 -7.32 -10.56
C ARG A 169 2.77 -6.30 -9.46
N MET A 170 3.71 -6.53 -8.54
CA MET A 170 3.93 -5.64 -7.40
C MET A 170 4.12 -4.18 -7.86
N ALA A 171 3.45 -3.28 -7.16
CA ALA A 171 3.63 -1.84 -7.30
C ALA A 171 4.97 -1.41 -6.69
N GLY A 172 5.37 -2.07 -5.60
CA GLY A 172 6.61 -1.83 -4.86
C GLY A 172 6.67 -2.62 -3.57
N VAL A 173 7.55 -2.21 -2.67
CA VAL A 173 7.78 -2.80 -1.35
C VAL A 173 7.73 -1.68 -0.31
N LEU A 174 6.89 -1.86 0.70
CA LEU A 174 6.88 -1.01 1.89
C LEU A 174 7.75 -1.66 2.96
N LEU A 175 8.73 -0.92 3.46
CA LEU A 175 9.53 -1.30 4.62
C LEU A 175 9.06 -0.48 5.81
N SER A 176 8.81 -1.14 6.93
CA SER A 176 8.54 -0.51 8.22
C SER A 176 9.46 -1.14 9.27
N PRO A 177 9.70 -0.49 10.43
CA PRO A 177 10.53 -1.08 11.48
C PRO A 177 10.15 -2.53 11.84
N ASP A 178 8.86 -2.87 11.78
CA ASP A 178 8.33 -4.18 12.19
C ASP A 178 7.83 -5.05 11.03
N GLY A 179 8.18 -4.75 9.78
CA GLY A 179 7.71 -5.59 8.67
C GLY A 179 8.08 -5.14 7.26
N VAL A 180 8.01 -6.11 6.34
CA VAL A 180 8.25 -5.95 4.90
C VAL A 180 6.98 -6.31 4.16
N PHE A 181 6.45 -5.40 3.35
CA PHE A 181 5.18 -5.62 2.64
C PHE A 181 5.35 -5.52 1.13
N LEU A 182 5.26 -6.67 0.44
CA LEU A 182 5.12 -6.67 -1.01
C LEU A 182 3.76 -6.08 -1.36
N THR A 183 3.78 -4.92 -2.00
CA THR A 183 2.58 -4.09 -2.20
C THR A 183 2.02 -4.26 -3.60
N TYR A 184 0.72 -4.53 -3.66
CA TYR A 184 -0.06 -4.75 -4.86
C TYR A 184 -1.26 -3.81 -4.90
N ASN A 185 -1.77 -3.56 -6.10
CA ASN A 185 -3.01 -2.82 -6.28
C ASN A 185 -3.82 -3.49 -7.40
N SER A 186 -4.96 -4.09 -7.04
CA SER A 186 -5.85 -4.77 -7.97
C SER A 186 -6.82 -3.82 -8.67
N GLY A 187 -7.01 -2.62 -8.13
CA GLY A 187 -8.05 -1.70 -8.56
C GLY A 187 -9.44 -2.32 -8.41
N PRO A 188 -10.34 -2.16 -9.42
CA PRO A 188 -11.74 -2.55 -9.30
C PRO A 188 -11.98 -4.02 -9.66
N TYR A 189 -10.97 -4.75 -10.10
CA TYR A 189 -11.09 -6.15 -10.53
C TYR A 189 -10.13 -7.04 -9.75
N MET A 190 -10.49 -8.30 -9.53
CA MET A 190 -9.53 -9.27 -9.00
C MET A 190 -8.33 -9.40 -9.94
N ALA A 191 -7.13 -9.25 -9.37
CA ALA A 191 -5.90 -9.43 -10.12
C ALA A 191 -5.77 -10.90 -10.56
N LYS A 192 -5.38 -11.12 -11.82
CA LYS A 192 -4.86 -12.43 -12.24
C LYS A 192 -3.42 -12.55 -11.76
N TRP A 193 -3.21 -13.44 -10.81
CA TRP A 193 -1.91 -13.70 -10.20
C TRP A 193 -1.14 -14.73 -11.03
N ASP A 194 0.12 -14.42 -11.37
CA ASP A 194 1.07 -15.46 -11.79
C ASP A 194 1.76 -16.00 -10.54
N TYR A 195 1.26 -17.12 -10.03
CA TYR A 195 1.75 -17.77 -8.83
C TYR A 195 3.28 -17.88 -8.79
N ARG A 196 3.90 -18.33 -9.89
CA ARG A 196 5.35 -18.54 -9.95
C ARG A 196 6.11 -17.22 -9.98
N ALA A 197 5.56 -16.17 -10.58
CA ALA A 197 6.17 -14.86 -10.55
C ALA A 197 6.16 -14.25 -9.15
N GLU A 198 5.05 -14.39 -8.42
CA GLU A 198 4.91 -13.78 -7.10
C GLU A 198 5.65 -14.56 -6.01
N GLN A 199 5.71 -15.89 -6.07
CA GLN A 199 6.57 -16.67 -5.17
C GLN A 199 8.05 -16.32 -5.34
N ARG A 200 8.50 -16.12 -6.59
CA ARG A 200 9.87 -15.67 -6.84
C ARG A 200 10.12 -14.26 -6.30
N ALA A 201 9.13 -13.37 -6.37
CA ALA A 201 9.23 -12.04 -5.78
C ALA A 201 9.37 -12.10 -4.26
N LYS A 202 8.53 -12.90 -3.59
CA LYS A 202 8.62 -13.12 -2.14
C LYS A 202 9.98 -13.70 -1.73
N ALA A 203 10.39 -14.81 -2.36
CA ALA A 203 11.64 -15.47 -2.02
C ALA A 203 12.84 -14.55 -2.23
N TRP A 204 12.84 -13.73 -3.29
CA TRP A 204 13.89 -12.75 -3.51
C TRP A 204 13.89 -11.64 -2.43
N MET A 205 12.72 -11.20 -1.96
CA MET A 205 12.63 -10.27 -0.82
C MET A 205 13.22 -10.84 0.46
N GLN A 206 12.86 -12.09 0.81
CA GLN A 206 13.44 -12.78 1.98
C GLN A 206 14.96 -12.88 1.87
N VAL A 207 15.48 -13.27 0.71
CA VAL A 207 16.93 -13.37 0.49
C VAL A 207 17.62 -12.01 0.55
N THR A 208 16.97 -10.95 0.05
CA THR A 208 17.59 -9.62 -0.05
C THR A 208 17.59 -8.90 1.29
N LEU A 209 16.52 -9.03 2.07
CA LEU A 209 16.29 -8.22 3.27
C LEU A 209 16.58 -8.96 4.58
N CYS A 210 16.47 -10.29 4.60
CA CYS A 210 16.65 -11.09 5.81
C CYS A 210 18.07 -11.67 5.93
N ASN A 211 18.80 -11.81 4.82
CA ASN A 211 20.21 -12.18 4.90
C ASN A 211 21.02 -10.94 5.33
N GLY A 212 21.94 -11.11 6.29
CA GLY A 212 22.63 -10.03 7.02
C GLY A 212 23.38 -8.96 6.21
N ASN A 213 23.38 -9.05 4.88
CA ASN A 213 23.86 -8.04 3.94
C ASN A 213 22.82 -6.92 3.66
N ALA A 214 21.80 -6.71 4.49
CA ALA A 214 20.93 -5.54 4.38
C ALA A 214 20.94 -4.66 5.63
N GLY A 215 21.50 -5.14 6.75
CA GLY A 215 21.60 -4.38 8.01
C GLY A 215 20.27 -4.09 8.73
N LEU A 216 19.12 -4.56 8.20
CA LEU A 216 17.79 -4.21 8.74
C LEU A 216 17.21 -5.21 9.73
N GLY A 217 17.81 -6.39 9.90
CA GLY A 217 17.44 -7.34 10.95
C GLY A 217 16.11 -8.09 10.75
N TYR A 218 15.48 -8.01 9.57
CA TYR A 218 14.24 -8.73 9.30
C TYR A 218 14.42 -10.24 9.30
N ALA A 219 13.41 -10.95 9.81
CA ALA A 219 13.28 -12.39 9.67
C ALA A 219 12.42 -12.75 8.43
N PRO A 220 12.56 -13.96 7.85
CA PRO A 220 11.77 -14.38 6.69
C PRO A 220 10.24 -14.30 6.88
N GLU A 221 9.77 -14.45 8.11
CA GLU A 221 8.38 -14.33 8.54
C GLU A 221 7.84 -12.89 8.49
N ASP A 222 8.71 -11.89 8.57
CA ASP A 222 8.32 -10.46 8.48
C ASP A 222 7.89 -10.06 7.06
N VAL A 223 8.15 -10.93 6.07
CA VAL A 223 7.78 -10.71 4.66
C VAL A 223 6.31 -11.05 4.43
N CYS A 224 5.50 -10.00 4.50
CA CYS A 224 4.06 -9.97 4.37
C CYS A 224 3.62 -9.48 2.97
N GLY A 225 2.34 -9.71 2.64
CA GLY A 225 1.70 -9.11 1.47
C GLY A 225 0.80 -7.95 1.85
N LEU A 226 0.66 -6.97 0.95
CA LEU A 226 -0.28 -5.86 1.09
C LEU A 226 -1.01 -5.65 -0.25
N LEU A 227 -2.34 -5.73 -0.25
CA LEU A 227 -3.16 -5.51 -1.43
C LEU A 227 -4.11 -4.33 -1.21
N PHE A 228 -4.01 -3.36 -2.12
CA PHE A 228 -5.01 -2.32 -2.28
C PHE A 228 -6.10 -2.73 -3.26
N GLY A 229 -7.36 -2.46 -2.91
CA GLY A 229 -8.49 -2.53 -3.83
C GLY A 229 -9.46 -1.37 -3.67
N ASP A 230 -10.29 -1.15 -4.69
CA ASP A 230 -11.16 0.05 -4.74
C ASP A 230 -12.40 -0.07 -3.81
N SER A 231 -12.70 -1.26 -3.31
CA SER A 231 -13.77 -1.54 -2.34
C SER A 231 -13.42 -2.78 -1.51
N LEU A 232 -14.27 -3.19 -0.56
CA LEU A 232 -14.07 -4.45 0.18
C LEU A 232 -14.64 -5.69 -0.54
N GLU A 233 -15.39 -5.52 -1.63
CA GLU A 233 -15.99 -6.64 -2.36
C GLU A 233 -14.94 -7.66 -2.87
N PRO A 234 -13.79 -7.26 -3.45
CA PRO A 234 -12.77 -8.21 -3.87
C PRO A 234 -12.15 -9.01 -2.72
N PHE A 235 -12.08 -8.45 -1.51
CA PHE A 235 -11.63 -9.19 -0.32
C PHE A 235 -12.55 -10.38 -0.05
N CYS A 236 -13.87 -10.14 -0.11
CA CYS A 236 -14.84 -11.21 0.05
C CYS A 236 -14.77 -12.25 -1.08
N GLN A 237 -14.59 -11.82 -2.32
CA GLN A 237 -14.42 -12.74 -3.45
C GLN A 237 -13.18 -13.63 -3.31
N ILE A 238 -12.09 -13.11 -2.72
CA ILE A 238 -10.89 -13.91 -2.41
C ILE A 238 -11.21 -15.02 -1.41
N LEU A 239 -11.96 -14.69 -0.34
CA LEU A 239 -12.31 -15.63 0.72
C LEU A 239 -13.36 -16.66 0.25
N SER A 240 -14.44 -16.23 -0.39
CA SER A 240 -15.49 -17.13 -0.90
C SER A 240 -15.01 -17.97 -2.10
N GLY A 241 -14.02 -17.48 -2.85
CA GLY A 241 -13.39 -18.19 -3.95
C GLY A 241 -12.36 -19.24 -3.52
N ALA A 242 -12.12 -19.39 -2.21
CA ALA A 242 -11.13 -20.31 -1.64
C ALA A 242 -11.34 -21.77 -2.02
N ASP A 243 -12.55 -22.20 -2.37
CA ASP A 243 -12.85 -23.58 -2.78
C ASP A 243 -13.10 -23.77 -4.28
N SER A 244 -12.91 -22.72 -5.08
CA SER A 244 -13.14 -22.75 -6.53
C SER A 244 -11.87 -22.99 -7.35
N GLY A 245 -12.01 -23.47 -8.61
CA GLY A 245 -10.88 -23.59 -9.56
C GLY A 245 -10.22 -22.25 -9.93
N ALA A 246 -10.82 -21.12 -9.52
CA ALA A 246 -10.27 -19.76 -9.65
C ALA A 246 -9.58 -19.25 -8.37
N ARG A 247 -9.24 -20.17 -7.45
CA ARG A 247 -8.45 -19.92 -6.23
C ARG A 247 -7.36 -18.87 -6.48
N CYS A 248 -7.36 -17.82 -5.67
CA CYS A 248 -6.16 -17.01 -5.46
C CYS A 248 -5.15 -17.84 -4.64
N PHE A 249 -4.69 -18.97 -5.19
CA PHE A 249 -3.82 -19.94 -4.53
C PHE A 249 -2.66 -19.25 -3.82
N PHE A 250 -2.06 -18.25 -4.47
CA PHE A 250 -0.99 -17.45 -3.90
C PHE A 250 -1.29 -16.80 -2.54
N LEU A 251 -2.54 -16.40 -2.28
CA LEU A 251 -2.92 -15.70 -1.04
C LEU A 251 -3.31 -16.65 0.10
N LEU A 252 -3.72 -17.88 -0.23
CA LEU A 252 -4.36 -18.82 0.71
C LEU A 252 -3.63 -20.18 0.81
N ASP A 253 -2.55 -20.41 0.06
CA ASP A 253 -1.77 -21.65 0.10
C ASP A 253 -0.78 -21.74 1.27
N GLY A 254 -0.83 -20.77 2.19
CA GLY A 254 0.10 -20.67 3.31
C GLY A 254 1.47 -20.11 2.93
N SER A 255 1.68 -19.66 1.69
CA SER A 255 2.95 -19.06 1.31
C SER A 255 3.22 -17.74 2.03
N TYR A 256 2.18 -17.01 2.44
CA TYR A 256 2.27 -15.87 3.36
C TYR A 256 1.69 -16.23 4.73
N GLY A 257 2.43 -15.91 5.79
CA GLY A 257 1.88 -15.89 7.15
C GLY A 257 0.77 -14.85 7.27
N HIS A 258 1.06 -13.64 6.75
CA HIS A 258 0.16 -12.49 6.74
C HIS A 258 0.05 -11.86 5.35
N PHE A 259 -1.18 -11.52 4.95
CA PHE A 259 -1.47 -10.79 3.73
C PHE A 259 -2.64 -9.82 3.95
N TYR A 260 -2.33 -8.53 4.06
CA TYR A 260 -3.30 -7.49 4.43
C TYR A 260 -4.05 -6.93 3.23
N TYR A 261 -5.34 -6.64 3.42
CA TYR A 261 -6.19 -5.97 2.42
C TYR A 261 -6.62 -4.60 2.89
N LEU A 262 -6.30 -3.55 2.12
CA LEU A 262 -6.70 -2.18 2.43
C LEU A 262 -7.51 -1.56 1.29
N THR A 263 -8.52 -0.76 1.62
CA THR A 263 -9.26 -0.01 0.60
C THR A 263 -8.44 1.18 0.10
N ASN A 264 -8.59 1.52 -1.18
CA ASN A 264 -7.85 2.60 -1.81
C ASN A 264 -8.53 3.97 -1.59
N GLU A 265 -8.85 4.25 -0.34
CA GLU A 265 -9.51 5.47 0.13
C GLU A 265 -9.00 5.85 1.53
N HIS A 266 -9.56 6.90 2.10
CA HIS A 266 -9.15 7.44 3.39
C HIS A 266 -9.11 6.38 4.52
N LYS A 267 -10.12 5.51 4.61
CA LYS A 267 -10.14 4.43 5.61
C LYS A 267 -8.92 3.51 5.49
N GLY A 268 -8.58 3.09 4.28
CA GLY A 268 -7.39 2.27 4.05
C GLY A 268 -6.07 3.03 4.22
N GLU A 269 -6.03 4.34 4.02
CA GLU A 269 -4.87 5.18 4.38
C GLU A 269 -4.61 5.17 5.90
N VAL A 270 -5.68 5.29 6.68
CA VAL A 270 -5.60 5.26 8.15
C VAL A 270 -5.24 3.85 8.65
N MET A 271 -5.78 2.81 8.02
CA MET A 271 -5.37 1.43 8.31
C MET A 271 -3.92 1.16 7.90
N LEU A 272 -3.43 1.72 6.80
CA LEU A 272 -2.02 1.64 6.41
C LEU A 272 -1.13 2.32 7.46
N ARG A 273 -1.56 3.48 7.96
CA ARG A 273 -0.85 4.20 9.02
C ARG A 273 -0.76 3.37 10.30
N LEU A 274 -1.87 2.73 10.68
CA LEU A 274 -1.90 1.79 11.80
C LEU A 274 -0.99 0.57 11.55
N LEU A 275 -1.00 0.00 10.34
CA LEU A 275 -0.15 -1.12 9.97
C LEU A 275 1.35 -0.80 10.12
N CYS A 276 1.75 0.45 9.88
CA CYS A 276 3.12 0.93 10.05
C CYS A 276 3.48 1.35 11.48
N ASP A 277 2.51 1.45 12.39
CA ASP A 277 2.69 1.98 13.75
C ASP A 277 2.39 0.90 14.80
N ARG A 278 3.46 0.25 15.27
CA ARG A 278 3.37 -0.83 16.24
C ARG A 278 2.82 -0.36 17.59
N ASP A 279 3.28 0.76 18.11
CA ASP A 279 2.84 1.26 19.42
C ASP A 279 1.32 1.50 19.44
N ARG A 280 0.78 2.05 18.34
CA ARG A 280 -0.67 2.24 18.19
C ARG A 280 -1.43 0.93 18.03
N ARG A 281 -0.88 -0.05 17.31
CA ARG A 281 -1.48 -1.39 17.21
C ARG A 281 -1.53 -2.07 18.56
N GLU A 282 -0.43 -2.08 19.31
CA GLU A 282 -0.37 -2.66 20.65
C GLU A 282 -1.29 -1.93 21.65
N GLU A 283 -1.45 -0.60 21.54
CA GLU A 283 -2.46 0.14 22.31
C GLU A 283 -3.89 -0.26 21.93
N LEU A 284 -4.19 -0.41 20.63
CA LEU A 284 -5.51 -0.87 20.19
C LEU A 284 -5.79 -2.28 20.68
N ASP A 285 -4.84 -3.21 20.53
CA ASP A 285 -4.96 -4.59 20.99
C ASP A 285 -5.20 -4.63 22.51
N ARG A 286 -4.47 -3.84 23.30
CA ARG A 286 -4.70 -3.72 24.74
C ARG A 286 -6.10 -3.22 25.10
N ILE A 287 -6.65 -2.29 24.33
CA ILE A 287 -8.04 -1.83 24.52
C ILE A 287 -9.03 -2.94 24.19
N LEU A 288 -8.82 -3.66 23.08
CA LEU A 288 -9.71 -4.73 22.63
C LEU A 288 -9.65 -5.95 23.55
N SER A 289 -8.51 -6.22 24.18
CA SER A 289 -8.35 -7.29 25.17
C SER A 289 -9.04 -7.00 26.51
N GLN A 290 -9.59 -5.81 26.74
CA GLN A 290 -10.26 -5.49 28.01
C GLN A 290 -11.50 -6.36 28.20
N GLY A 291 -11.50 -7.16 29.27
CA GLY A 291 -12.59 -8.11 29.55
C GLY A 291 -12.46 -9.45 28.85
N LEU A 292 -11.38 -9.68 28.09
CA LEU A 292 -11.05 -10.97 27.48
C LEU A 292 -9.92 -11.68 28.24
N CYS A 293 -9.92 -13.00 28.15
CA CYS A 293 -8.81 -13.84 28.60
C CYS A 293 -7.71 -13.87 27.52
N ALA A 294 -6.46 -14.09 27.94
CA ALA A 294 -5.36 -14.24 27.00
C ALA A 294 -5.62 -15.39 26.01
N GLY A 295 -5.25 -15.17 24.74
CA GLY A 295 -5.35 -16.18 23.70
C GLY A 295 -4.49 -17.42 24.01
N ASN A 296 -4.66 -18.47 23.20
CA ASN A 296 -3.86 -19.68 23.32
C ASN A 296 -2.91 -19.83 22.11
N PRO A 297 -1.62 -19.46 22.24
CA PRO A 297 -0.66 -19.54 21.14
C PRO A 297 -0.43 -20.95 20.60
N ASN A 298 -0.68 -21.97 21.42
CA ASN A 298 -0.55 -23.39 21.07
C ASN A 298 -1.92 -24.03 20.76
N GLY A 299 -2.96 -23.21 20.65
CA GLY A 299 -4.31 -23.66 20.34
C GLY A 299 -4.44 -24.16 18.90
N THR A 300 -5.43 -25.02 18.67
CA THR A 300 -5.80 -25.50 17.33
C THR A 300 -6.46 -24.42 16.48
N ILE A 301 -6.97 -23.35 17.11
CA ILE A 301 -7.60 -22.20 16.47
C ILE A 301 -6.75 -20.98 16.79
N GLU A 302 -6.17 -20.38 15.76
CA GLU A 302 -5.41 -19.12 15.85
C GLU A 302 -6.33 -18.00 16.37
N ASN A 303 -5.97 -17.35 17.48
CA ASN A 303 -6.77 -16.29 18.11
C ASN A 303 -5.89 -15.28 18.85
N ASP A 304 -6.45 -14.10 19.12
CA ASP A 304 -5.81 -13.06 19.92
C ASP A 304 -6.21 -13.17 21.40
N ALA A 305 -7.44 -13.63 21.65
CA ALA A 305 -8.02 -13.71 22.98
C ALA A 305 -9.09 -14.81 23.07
N LEU A 306 -9.58 -15.06 24.29
CA LEU A 306 -10.73 -15.91 24.58
C LEU A 306 -11.81 -15.09 25.30
N ASP A 307 -13.08 -15.31 24.98
CA ASP A 307 -14.19 -14.68 25.70
C ASP A 307 -14.46 -15.34 27.07
N GLY A 308 -15.48 -14.87 27.78
CA GLY A 308 -15.87 -15.41 29.10
C GLY A 308 -16.33 -16.88 29.09
N ASN A 309 -16.69 -17.41 27.92
CA ASN A 309 -17.07 -18.82 27.73
C ASN A 309 -15.89 -19.68 27.25
N GLY A 310 -14.73 -19.08 26.97
CA GLY A 310 -13.57 -19.76 26.40
C GLY A 310 -13.63 -19.90 24.88
N ASP A 311 -14.53 -19.18 24.22
CA ASP A 311 -14.61 -19.14 22.76
C ASP A 311 -13.58 -18.16 22.19
N PRO A 312 -12.93 -18.53 21.07
CA PRO A 312 -11.83 -17.77 20.52
C PRO A 312 -12.29 -16.45 19.89
N VAL A 313 -11.50 -15.41 20.12
CA VAL A 313 -11.71 -14.06 19.61
C VAL A 313 -10.52 -13.66 18.73
N LEU A 314 -10.80 -13.24 17.51
CA LEU A 314 -9.82 -12.75 16.54
C LEU A 314 -9.98 -11.25 16.31
N PHE A 315 -8.87 -10.50 16.41
CA PHE A 315 -8.78 -9.10 16.03
C PHE A 315 -8.51 -9.01 14.53
N GLY A 316 -9.58 -8.93 13.74
CA GLY A 316 -9.56 -8.91 12.27
C GLY A 316 -9.50 -7.51 11.64
N TYR A 317 -9.21 -6.47 12.41
CA TYR A 317 -9.37 -5.06 11.99
C TYR A 317 -8.41 -4.61 10.87
N LEU A 318 -7.31 -5.33 10.62
CA LEU A 318 -6.39 -5.09 9.49
C LEU A 318 -6.68 -5.94 8.24
N LEU A 319 -7.74 -6.75 8.26
CA LEU A 319 -8.14 -7.63 7.15
C LEU A 319 -6.98 -8.49 6.62
N ASP A 320 -6.35 -9.23 7.53
CA ASP A 320 -5.36 -10.24 7.17
C ASP A 320 -6.05 -11.47 6.57
N ILE A 321 -5.97 -11.59 5.24
CA ILE A 321 -6.68 -12.56 4.42
C ILE A 321 -6.45 -14.00 4.91
N PRO A 322 -5.21 -14.53 4.93
CA PRO A 322 -4.97 -15.91 5.32
C PRO A 322 -5.30 -16.18 6.79
N ARG A 323 -5.07 -15.21 7.69
CA ARG A 323 -5.37 -15.36 9.13
C ARG A 323 -6.86 -15.47 9.40
N ILE A 324 -7.66 -14.57 8.82
CA ILE A 324 -9.13 -14.61 8.93
C ILE A 324 -9.67 -15.91 8.32
N HIS A 325 -9.15 -16.32 7.15
CA HIS A 325 -9.55 -17.58 6.53
C HIS A 325 -9.25 -18.79 7.43
N ARG A 326 -8.02 -18.90 7.98
CA ARG A 326 -7.64 -19.99 8.89
C ARG A 326 -8.53 -20.03 10.12
N PHE A 327 -8.82 -18.87 10.73
CA PHE A 327 -9.69 -18.76 11.88
C PHE A 327 -11.11 -19.28 11.59
N CYS A 328 -11.77 -18.75 10.56
CA CYS A 328 -13.13 -19.14 10.19
C CYS A 328 -13.22 -20.61 9.76
N SER A 329 -12.25 -21.11 8.99
CA SER A 329 -12.19 -22.53 8.61
C SER A 329 -12.01 -23.43 9.83
N ALA A 330 -11.17 -23.05 10.79
CA ALA A 330 -10.94 -23.85 11.99
C ALA A 330 -12.17 -23.89 12.91
N LEU A 331 -12.89 -22.78 13.04
CA LEU A 331 -14.19 -22.72 13.74
C LEU A 331 -15.20 -23.68 13.11
N GLN A 332 -15.35 -23.62 11.78
CA GLN A 332 -16.27 -24.47 11.05
C GLN A 332 -15.91 -25.96 11.20
N LEU A 333 -14.63 -26.30 11.05
CA LEU A 333 -14.15 -27.69 11.16
C LEU A 333 -14.30 -28.28 12.56
N GLN A 334 -14.19 -27.45 13.60
CA GLN A 334 -14.31 -27.88 15.00
C GLN A 334 -15.72 -27.67 15.56
N GLU A 335 -16.67 -27.19 14.74
CA GLU A 335 -18.03 -26.84 15.16
C GLU A 335 -18.06 -25.92 16.40
N ARG A 336 -17.12 -24.96 16.44
CA ARG A 336 -16.98 -24.01 17.54
C ARG A 336 -17.53 -22.65 17.18
N HIS A 337 -18.04 -21.95 18.20
CA HIS A 337 -18.33 -20.53 18.11
C HIS A 337 -17.04 -19.70 18.23
N GLY A 338 -17.07 -18.48 17.72
CA GLY A 338 -15.99 -17.53 17.87
C GLY A 338 -16.45 -16.13 17.46
N THR A 339 -15.63 -15.14 17.79
CA THR A 339 -15.92 -13.73 17.53
C THR A 339 -14.81 -13.10 16.70
N LEU A 340 -15.19 -12.35 15.67
CA LEU A 340 -14.28 -11.53 14.89
C LEU A 340 -14.53 -10.05 15.16
N ILE A 341 -13.52 -9.36 15.67
CA ILE A 341 -13.55 -7.92 15.91
C ILE A 341 -13.01 -7.20 14.68
N CYS A 342 -13.82 -6.31 14.10
CA CYS A 342 -13.47 -5.52 12.92
C CYS A 342 -13.94 -4.07 13.05
N PHE A 343 -13.63 -3.21 12.09
CA PHE A 343 -14.24 -1.88 12.04
C PHE A 343 -15.67 -1.94 11.49
N ASP A 344 -16.51 -0.99 11.90
CA ASP A 344 -17.89 -0.82 11.44
C ASP A 344 -18.04 -0.85 9.91
N PHE A 345 -17.13 -0.21 9.17
CA PHE A 345 -17.13 -0.21 7.70
C PHE A 345 -16.73 -1.54 7.06
N GLN A 346 -16.11 -2.45 7.82
CA GLN A 346 -15.68 -3.78 7.35
C GLN A 346 -16.75 -4.83 7.61
N ARG A 347 -17.57 -4.61 8.65
CA ARG A 347 -18.54 -5.57 9.17
C ARG A 347 -19.48 -6.13 8.12
N GLU A 348 -20.15 -5.28 7.34
CA GLU A 348 -21.17 -5.70 6.37
C GLU A 348 -20.60 -6.73 5.37
N VAL A 349 -19.39 -6.49 4.88
CA VAL A 349 -18.73 -7.38 3.92
C VAL A 349 -18.27 -8.66 4.61
N LEU A 350 -17.68 -8.58 5.80
CA LEU A 350 -17.29 -9.77 6.54
C LEU A 350 -18.48 -10.65 6.95
N GLU A 351 -19.60 -10.07 7.33
CA GLU A 351 -20.86 -10.77 7.61
C GLU A 351 -21.42 -11.45 6.36
N HIS A 352 -21.28 -10.83 5.18
CA HIS A 352 -21.66 -11.49 3.93
C HIS A 352 -20.83 -12.75 3.65
N CYS A 353 -19.53 -12.74 4.01
CA CYS A 353 -18.63 -13.87 3.80
C CYS A 353 -18.73 -14.96 4.89
N TYR A 354 -18.87 -14.57 6.16
CA TYR A 354 -18.75 -15.46 7.31
C TYR A 354 -19.84 -15.29 8.37
N GLY A 355 -20.92 -14.56 8.09
CA GLY A 355 -22.03 -14.30 9.03
C GLY A 355 -22.71 -15.54 9.60
N GLY A 356 -22.65 -16.68 8.89
CA GLY A 356 -23.15 -17.96 9.39
C GLY A 356 -22.16 -18.75 10.25
N LEU A 357 -20.89 -18.34 10.31
CA LEU A 357 -19.80 -19.08 10.96
C LEU A 357 -19.25 -18.39 12.21
N VAL A 358 -19.30 -17.06 12.28
CA VAL A 358 -18.64 -16.27 13.34
C VAL A 358 -19.52 -15.10 13.78
N ALA A 359 -19.46 -14.75 15.06
CA ALA A 359 -20.06 -13.53 15.59
C ALA A 359 -19.18 -12.31 15.28
N PHE A 360 -19.79 -11.13 15.19
CA PHE A 360 -19.08 -9.89 14.85
C PHE A 360 -19.22 -8.82 15.92
N GLU A 361 -18.09 -8.27 16.31
CA GLU A 361 -18.00 -7.04 17.10
C GLU A 361 -17.36 -5.94 16.25
N ALA A 362 -17.90 -4.72 16.37
CA ALA A 362 -17.50 -3.60 15.53
C ALA A 362 -16.92 -2.44 16.35
N ILE A 363 -15.73 -2.02 15.95
CA ILE A 363 -15.08 -0.80 16.41
C ILE A 363 -15.58 0.36 15.54
N SER A 364 -16.00 1.46 16.17
CA SER A 364 -16.36 2.66 15.40
C SER A 364 -15.10 3.29 14.80
N PHE A 365 -15.00 3.32 13.47
CA PHE A 365 -13.84 3.91 12.78
C PHE A 365 -13.66 5.38 13.13
N GLU A 366 -14.74 6.16 13.14
CA GLU A 366 -14.71 7.60 13.47
C GLU A 366 -14.18 7.86 14.89
N LYS A 367 -14.59 7.05 15.87
CA LYS A 367 -14.10 7.17 17.26
C LYS A 367 -12.64 6.76 17.38
N PHE A 368 -12.26 5.69 16.69
CA PHE A 368 -10.87 5.25 16.62
C PHE A 368 -9.98 6.33 16.00
N GLU A 369 -10.35 6.84 14.83
CA GLU A 369 -9.60 7.87 14.12
C GLU A 369 -9.41 9.13 14.97
N ARG A 370 -10.47 9.65 15.59
CA ARG A 370 -10.36 10.82 16.47
C ARG A 370 -9.45 10.62 17.67
N ARG A 371 -9.39 9.40 18.22
CA ARG A 371 -8.57 9.07 19.38
C ARG A 371 -7.11 8.87 19.00
N PHE A 372 -6.87 8.13 17.93
CA PHE A 372 -5.52 7.73 17.53
C PHE A 372 -4.88 8.79 16.61
N TYR A 373 -5.64 9.42 15.73
CA TYR A 373 -5.10 10.35 14.73
C TYR A 373 -5.82 11.71 14.78
N PRO A 374 -5.77 12.45 15.90
CA PRO A 374 -6.45 13.74 16.05
C PRO A 374 -5.95 14.83 15.09
N GLU A 375 -4.79 14.62 14.46
CA GLU A 375 -4.18 15.54 13.50
C GLU A 375 -4.66 15.37 12.04
N ILE A 376 -5.39 14.29 11.74
CA ILE A 376 -6.00 14.02 10.43
C ILE A 376 -7.44 14.53 10.45
#